data_AF-A0A1Y4WAP0-F1
#
_entry.id   AF-A0A1Y4WAP0-F1
#
_cell.length_a   1.000
_cell.length_b   1.000
_cell.length_c   1.000
_cell.angle_alpha   90.00
_cell.angle_beta   90.00
_cell.angle_gamma   90.00
#
_symmetry.space_group_name_H-M   'P 1'
#
loop_
_entity.id
_entity.type
_entity.pdbx_description
1 polymer ?
#
loop_
_entity_poly.entity_id
_entity_poly.type
_entity_poly.pdbx_seq_one_letter_code
_entity_poly.pdbx_strand_id
1 'polypeptide(L)'
;MEKIEIGYTVEKERWLEAANNLHEFGQIIAKNLRKVNKDGRGQEDADDLTADIMLACTAIGYVAEFAVDKCRFVPVKGGKAGGT
;
A
#
# COMPACT_ATOMS: atom_id res chain seq x y z
N MET A 1 -8.35 9.84 30.67
CA MET A 1 -8.53 9.61 29.23
C MET A 1 -7.70 8.39 28.90
N GLU A 2 -8.30 7.21 28.74
CA GLU A 2 -7.56 6.01 28.35
C GLU A 2 -6.94 6.25 26.97
N LYS A 3 -5.65 5.96 26.84
CA LYS A 3 -4.90 6.09 25.58
C LYS A 3 -5.44 5.00 24.66
N ILE A 4 -6.21 5.35 23.64
CA ILE A 4 -6.57 4.40 22.59
C ILE A 4 -5.28 4.10 21.84
N GLU A 5 -4.66 2.96 22.11
CA GLU A 5 -3.53 2.45 21.33
C GLU A 5 -4.08 1.90 20.01
N ILE A 6 -4.12 2.76 18.99
CA ILE A 6 -4.50 2.37 17.64
C ILE A 6 -3.30 1.68 16.98
N GLY A 7 -3.45 0.38 16.70
CA GLY A 7 -2.46 -0.42 15.99
C GLY A 7 -1.31 -0.93 16.86
N TYR A 8 -0.33 -1.57 16.22
CA TYR A 8 0.86 -2.13 16.88
C TYR A 8 2.14 -1.82 16.08
N THR A 9 3.28 -1.78 16.78
CA THR A 9 4.59 -1.73 16.12
C THR A 9 4.95 -3.12 15.61
N VAL A 10 5.64 -3.15 14.49
CA VAL A 10 6.23 -4.36 13.90
C VAL A 10 7.70 -4.11 13.62
N GLU A 11 8.45 -5.20 13.49
CA GLU A 11 9.86 -5.17 13.11
C GLU A 11 10.07 -4.62 11.70
N LYS A 12 11.29 -4.14 11.43
CA LYS A 12 11.71 -3.57 10.13
C LYS A 12 11.34 -4.49 8.96
N GLU A 13 11.58 -5.79 9.11
CA GLU A 13 11.35 -6.81 8.08
C GLU A 13 9.88 -6.82 7.64
N ARG A 14 8.95 -6.55 8.55
CA ARG A 14 7.52 -6.53 8.25
C ARG A 14 7.11 -5.30 7.44
N TRP A 15 7.76 -4.16 7.64
CA TRP A 15 7.58 -2.98 6.78
C TRP A 15 8.12 -3.24 5.37
N LEU A 16 9.31 -3.85 5.26
CA LEU A 16 9.90 -4.20 3.96
C LEU A 16 9.04 -5.22 3.21
N GLU A 17 8.51 -6.23 3.91
CA GLU A 17 7.54 -7.18 3.34
C GLU A 17 6.29 -6.45 2.83
N ALA A 18 5.77 -5.47 3.57
CA ALA A 18 4.62 -4.68 3.14
C ALA A 18 4.92 -3.84 1.88
N ALA A 19 6.10 -3.22 1.78
CA ALA A 19 6.52 -2.51 0.56
C ALA A 19 6.61 -3.44 -0.65
N ASN A 20 7.17 -4.64 -0.48
CA ASN A 20 7.27 -5.63 -1.55
C ASN A 20 5.89 -6.13 -1.99
N ASN A 21 5.04 -6.49 -1.05
CA ASN A 21 3.66 -6.92 -1.33
C ASN A 21 2.88 -5.83 -2.07
N LEU A 22 3.03 -4.57 -1.65
CA LEU A 22 2.37 -3.43 -2.32
C LEU A 22 2.90 -3.22 -3.74
N HIS A 23 4.21 -3.35 -3.93
CA HIS A 23 4.82 -3.23 -5.25
C HIS A 23 4.32 -4.32 -6.21
N GLU A 24 4.34 -5.59 -5.79
CA GLU A 24 3.84 -6.73 -6.58
C GLU A 24 2.37 -6.56 -6.95
N PHE A 25 1.53 -6.19 -5.97
CA PHE A 25 0.13 -5.90 -6.21
C PHE A 25 -0.05 -4.76 -7.21
N GLY A 26 0.67 -3.66 -7.03
CA GLY A 26 0.64 -2.50 -7.93
C GLY A 26 0.98 -2.88 -9.37
N GLN A 27 2.00 -3.73 -9.59
CA GLN A 27 2.35 -4.21 -10.94
C GLN A 27 1.22 -5.02 -11.59
N ILE A 28 0.54 -5.88 -10.82
CA ILE A 28 -0.61 -6.65 -11.32
C ILE A 28 -1.75 -5.72 -11.74
N ILE A 29 -2.08 -4.72 -10.94
CA ILE A 29 -3.15 -3.77 -11.24
C ILE A 29 -2.77 -2.87 -12.43
N ALA A 30 -1.56 -2.32 -12.48
CA ALA A 30 -1.09 -1.50 -13.59
C ALA A 30 -1.13 -2.27 -14.92
N LYS A 31 -0.72 -3.54 -14.93
CA LYS A 31 -0.86 -4.42 -16.11
C LYS A 31 -2.31 -4.60 -16.53
N ASN A 32 -3.23 -4.74 -15.57
CA ASN A 32 -4.66 -4.88 -15.85
C ASN A 32 -5.26 -3.58 -16.41
N LEU A 33 -4.87 -2.41 -15.89
CA LEU A 33 -5.31 -1.10 -16.40
C LEU A 33 -4.91 -0.91 -17.87
N ARG A 34 -3.63 -1.20 -18.21
CA ARG A 34 -3.16 -1.18 -19.60
C ARG A 34 -3.95 -2.12 -20.51
N LYS A 35 -4.29 -3.31 -20.01
CA LYS A 35 -5.02 -4.34 -20.78
C LYS A 35 -6.49 -3.98 -21.00
N VAL A 36 -7.18 -3.52 -19.96
CA VAL A 36 -8.62 -3.22 -20.02
C VAL A 36 -8.86 -1.95 -20.84
N ASN A 37 -8.00 -0.93 -20.67
CA ASN A 37 -8.01 0.31 -21.43
C ASN A 37 -9.43 0.90 -21.66
N LYS A 38 -10.23 0.94 -20.59
CA LYS A 38 -11.69 1.08 -20.64
C LYS A 38 -12.16 2.32 -21.41
N ASP A 39 -11.52 3.46 -21.15
CA ASP A 39 -11.82 4.77 -21.72
C ASP A 39 -10.70 5.30 -22.63
N GLY A 40 -9.76 4.43 -23.03
CA GLY A 40 -8.59 4.80 -23.81
C GLY A 40 -7.41 5.36 -23.00
N ARG A 41 -7.53 5.45 -21.67
CA ARG A 41 -6.49 6.00 -20.77
C ARG A 41 -5.78 4.95 -19.93
N GLY A 42 -5.89 3.67 -20.26
CA GLY A 42 -5.32 2.57 -19.47
C GLY A 42 -3.80 2.64 -19.31
N GLN A 43 -3.08 3.32 -20.21
CA GLN A 43 -1.65 3.59 -20.05
C GLN A 43 -1.40 4.70 -19.02
N GLU A 44 -2.09 5.83 -19.13
CA GLU A 44 -2.03 6.95 -18.17
C GLU A 44 -2.40 6.47 -16.76
N ASP A 45 -3.54 5.78 -16.61
CA ASP A 45 -3.98 5.22 -15.32
C ASP A 45 -2.94 4.26 -14.71
N ALA A 46 -2.27 3.46 -15.54
CA ALA A 46 -1.26 2.51 -15.07
C ALA A 46 0.05 3.21 -14.66
N ASP A 47 0.42 4.28 -15.35
CA ASP A 47 1.62 5.06 -15.04
C ASP A 47 1.41 5.90 -13.77
N ASP A 48 0.24 6.53 -13.63
CA ASP A 48 -0.18 7.23 -12.41
C ASP A 48 -0.21 6.28 -11.20
N LEU A 49 -0.83 5.10 -11.34
CA LEU A 49 -0.82 4.08 -10.29
C LEU A 49 0.61 3.64 -9.94
N THR A 50 1.47 3.46 -10.94
CA THR A 50 2.86 3.05 -10.69
C THR A 50 3.62 4.13 -9.90
N ALA A 51 3.42 5.41 -10.21
CA ALA A 51 4.01 6.52 -9.48
C ALA A 51 3.55 6.54 -8.01
N ASP A 52 2.25 6.40 -7.77
CA ASP A 52 1.69 6.35 -6.41
C ASP A 52 2.20 5.15 -5.61
N ILE A 53 2.28 3.97 -6.22
CA ILE A 53 2.83 2.77 -5.60
C ILE A 53 4.30 2.96 -5.25
N MET A 54 5.11 3.54 -6.15
CA MET A 54 6.52 3.81 -5.88
C MET A 54 6.68 4.80 -4.71
N LEU A 55 5.89 5.87 -4.68
CA LEU A 55 5.88 6.83 -3.57
C LEU A 55 5.53 6.15 -2.24
N ALA A 56 4.50 5.30 -2.24
CA ALA A 56 4.09 4.55 -1.05
C ALA A 56 5.18 3.57 -0.59
N CYS A 57 5.80 2.81 -1.49
CA CYS A 57 6.91 1.91 -1.17
C CYS A 57 8.11 2.68 -0.60
N THR A 58 8.44 3.86 -1.14
CA THR A 58 9.50 4.72 -0.59
C THR A 58 9.16 5.18 0.84
N ALA A 59 7.92 5.60 1.09
CA ALA A 59 7.49 6.01 2.43
C ALA A 59 7.56 4.83 3.42
N ILE A 60 7.11 3.64 3.01
CA ILE A 60 7.19 2.42 3.83
C ILE A 60 8.65 2.04 4.12
N GLY A 61 9.52 2.11 3.11
CA GLY A 61 10.96 1.86 3.27
C GLY A 61 11.62 2.85 4.24
N TYR A 62 11.25 4.14 4.17
CA TYR A 62 11.71 5.14 5.14
C TYR A 62 11.27 4.79 6.56
N VAL A 63 10.03 4.34 6.75
CA VAL A 63 9.55 3.89 8.06
C VAL A 63 10.37 2.70 8.57
N ALA A 64 10.62 1.72 7.70
CA ALA A 64 11.40 0.53 8.02
C ALA A 64 12.82 0.88 8.52
N GLU A 65 13.45 1.90 7.94
CA GLU A 65 14.83 2.29 8.28
C GLU A 65 14.91 3.28 9.47
N PHE A 66 13.94 4.18 9.62
CA PHE A 66 14.11 5.35 10.48
C PHE A 66 12.97 5.63 11.47
N ALA A 67 11.83 4.94 11.37
CA ALA A 67 10.62 5.32 12.10
C ALA A 67 9.72 4.15 12.55
N VAL A 68 10.26 2.94 12.68
CA VAL A 68 9.49 1.75 13.14
C VAL A 68 8.81 1.96 14.51
N ASP A 69 9.39 2.78 15.37
CA ASP A 69 8.88 3.15 16.70
C ASP A 69 7.81 4.25 16.66
N LYS A 70 7.75 5.01 15.56
CA LYS A 70 6.88 6.19 15.37
C LYS A 70 5.63 5.87 14.56
N CYS A 71 5.66 4.82 13.74
CA CYS A 71 4.53 4.37 12.93
C CYS A 71 3.92 3.07 13.47
N ARG A 72 2.63 2.85 13.17
CA ARG A 72 1.87 1.68 13.66
C ARG A 72 1.18 1.00 12.50
N PHE A 73 1.19 -0.33 12.50
CA PHE A 73 0.28 -1.12 11.67
C PHE A 73 -1.10 -1.11 12.31
N VAL A 74 -2.10 -0.68 11.55
CA VAL A 74 -3.49 -0.68 11.99
C VAL A 74 -4.24 -1.78 11.25
N PRO A 75 -4.67 -2.85 11.93
CA PRO A 75 -5.53 -3.86 11.31
C PRO A 75 -6.84 -3.23 10.88
N VAL A 76 -7.15 -3.33 9.59
CA VAL A 76 -8.48 -3.00 9.10
C VAL A 76 -9.40 -4.15 9.51
N LYS A 77 -10.33 -3.90 10.45
CA LYS A 77 -11.40 -4.87 10.75
C LYS A 77 -12.14 -5.12 9.44
N GLY A 78 -12.15 -6.36 8.95
CA GLY A 78 -12.78 -6.72 7.70
C GLY A 78 -14.23 -6.20 7.65
N GLY A 79 -14.46 -5.13 6.90
CA GLY A 79 -15.79 -4.81 6.42
C GLY A 79 -16.20 -5.93 5.48
N LYS A 80 -17.43 -6.44 5.62
CA LYS A 80 -17.98 -7.47 4.73
C LYS A 80 -17.62 -7.15 3.29
N ALA A 81 -17.05 -8.12 2.58
CA ALA A 81 -17.03 -8.08 1.13
C ALA A 81 -18.50 -8.01 0.66
N GLY A 82 -18.97 -6.85 0.20
CA GLY A 82 -20.33 -6.68 -0.30
C GLY A 82 -20.80 -5.23 -0.43
N GLY A 83 -21.06 -4.81 -1.67
CA GLY A 83 -21.77 -3.58 -2.06
C GLY A 83 -20.89 -2.67 -2.92
N THR A 84 -21.04 -2.56 -4.24
CA THR A 84 -22.15 -2.86 -5.17
C THR A 84 -21.65 -3.48 -6.47
#